data_AF-A0A497T870-F1
#
_entry.id   AF-A0A497T870-F1
#
_cell.length_a   1.000
_cell.length_b   1.000
_cell.length_c   1.000
_cell.angle_alpha   90.00
_cell.angle_beta   90.00
_cell.angle_gamma   90.00
#
_symmetry.space_group_name_H-M   'P 1'
#
loop_
_entity.id
_entity.type
_entity.pdbx_description
1 polymer ?
#
loop_
_entity_poly.entity_id
_entity_poly.type
_entity_poly.pdbx_seq_one_letter_code
_entity_poly.pdbx_strand_id
1 'polypeptide(L)'
;MGKIKIFGLVCILFVFVFMSSVYAQGISDLIPCKEGQKRACGSDIGICEHGMSECINGKWGPCKGAKKPDPRGEVCGDGLDNDCDGEIDECTDMLSFVGIFLIGGGVVLLIFAFVLSRFGY
;
A
#
# COMPACT_ATOMS: atom_id res chain seq x y z
N MET A 1 -12.22 -26.46 32.18
CA MET A 1 -13.24 -26.15 31.15
C MET A 1 -13.49 -24.64 30.93
N GLY A 2 -12.54 -23.73 31.24
CA GLY A 2 -12.78 -22.27 31.18
C GLY A 2 -11.96 -21.46 30.17
N LYS A 3 -10.95 -22.04 29.50
CA LYS A 3 -10.00 -21.29 28.65
C LYS A 3 -10.46 -21.15 27.18
N ILE A 4 -11.29 -22.07 26.69
CA ILE A 4 -11.77 -22.09 25.30
C ILE A 4 -12.72 -20.90 25.02
N LYS A 5 -13.52 -20.46 26.00
CA LYS A 5 -14.45 -19.33 25.85
C LYS A 5 -13.75 -17.97 25.76
N ILE A 6 -12.62 -17.80 26.45
CA ILE A 6 -11.83 -16.55 26.44
C ILE A 6 -11.08 -16.40 25.12
N PHE A 7 -10.50 -17.48 24.58
CA PHE A 7 -9.84 -17.46 23.27
C PHE A 7 -10.80 -17.09 22.13
N GLY A 8 -12.03 -17.62 22.16
CA GLY A 8 -13.05 -17.28 21.16
C GLY A 8 -13.46 -15.80 21.23
N LEU A 9 -13.63 -15.24 22.43
CA LEU A 9 -14.02 -13.84 22.61
C LEU A 9 -12.89 -12.88 22.17
N VAL A 10 -11.64 -13.23 22.47
CA VAL A 10 -10.47 -12.44 22.06
C VAL A 10 -10.29 -12.44 20.55
N CYS A 11 -10.46 -13.58 19.86
CA CYS A 11 -10.45 -13.64 18.40
C CYS A 11 -11.56 -12.80 17.76
N ILE A 12 -12.78 -12.82 18.31
CA ILE A 12 -13.90 -12.04 17.79
C ILE A 12 -13.63 -10.53 17.95
N LEU A 13 -13.14 -10.10 19.12
CA LEU A 13 -12.74 -8.70 19.35
C LEU A 13 -11.61 -8.27 18.41
N PHE A 14 -10.61 -9.12 18.16
CA PHE A 14 -9.52 -8.81 17.25
C PHE A 14 -10.01 -8.67 15.80
N VAL A 15 -10.91 -9.54 15.34
CA VAL A 15 -11.52 -9.46 14.00
C VAL A 15 -12.37 -8.19 13.86
N PHE A 16 -13.16 -7.82 14.87
CA PHE A 16 -13.95 -6.59 14.85
C PHE A 16 -13.08 -5.33 14.82
N VAL A 17 -12.00 -5.29 15.63
CA VAL A 17 -11.05 -4.17 15.62
C VAL A 17 -10.34 -4.06 14.27
N PHE A 18 -9.90 -5.18 13.69
CA PHE A 18 -9.21 -5.18 12.39
C PHE A 18 -10.13 -4.78 11.23
N MET A 19 -11.37 -5.27 11.21
CA MET A 19 -12.35 -4.93 10.15
C MET A 19 -12.85 -3.47 10.24
N SER A 20 -12.89 -2.90 11.44
CA SER A 20 -13.22 -1.47 11.63
C SER A 20 -12.12 -0.56 11.10
N SER A 21 -10.85 -0.94 11.29
CA SER A 21 -9.69 -0.21 10.77
C SER A 21 -9.61 -0.25 9.24
N VAL A 22 -9.98 -1.37 8.62
CA VAL A 22 -10.03 -1.50 7.15
C VAL A 22 -11.14 -0.62 6.54
N TYR A 23 -12.25 -0.38 7.25
CA TYR A 23 -13.33 0.50 6.78
C TYR A 23 -13.02 2.00 6.87
N ALA A 24 -11.99 2.40 7.62
CA ALA A 24 -11.68 3.81 7.84
C ALA A 24 -10.91 4.48 6.68
N GLN A 25 -10.36 3.71 5.73
CA GLN A 25 -9.43 4.20 4.71
C GLN A 25 -10.07 4.56 3.36
N GLY A 26 -11.39 4.79 3.28
CA GLY A 26 -12.06 5.05 1.99
C GLY A 26 -13.31 5.94 2.00
N ILE A 27 -13.62 6.66 3.08
CA ILE A 27 -14.89 7.41 3.20
C ILE A 27 -14.83 8.81 2.56
N SER A 28 -13.65 9.35 2.27
CA SER A 28 -13.47 10.71 1.72
C SER A 28 -13.94 10.90 0.27
N ASP A 29 -14.03 9.82 -0.51
CA ASP A 29 -14.50 9.87 -1.91
C ASP A 29 -16.01 9.61 -2.06
N LEU A 30 -16.69 9.26 -0.96
CA LEU A 30 -18.13 9.03 -0.90
C LEU A 30 -18.92 10.28 -0.48
N ILE A 31 -18.25 11.39 -0.15
CA ILE A 31 -18.92 12.66 0.13
C ILE A 31 -19.31 13.29 -1.21
N PRO A 32 -20.62 13.37 -1.54
CA PRO A 32 -21.07 14.02 -2.77
C PRO A 32 -20.70 15.51 -2.72
N CYS A 33 -20.18 16.02 -3.83
CA CYS A 33 -19.82 17.43 -3.97
C CYS A 33 -20.97 18.24 -4.57
N LYS A 34 -20.92 19.57 -4.43
CA LYS A 34 -21.88 20.47 -5.05
C LYS A 34 -21.47 20.76 -6.50
N GLU A 35 -22.41 20.72 -7.44
CA GLU A 35 -22.14 20.98 -8.86
C GLU A 35 -21.36 22.30 -9.07
N GLY A 36 -20.29 22.23 -9.88
CA GLY A 36 -19.41 23.37 -10.17
C GLY A 36 -18.45 23.76 -9.03
N GLN A 37 -18.49 23.07 -7.89
CA GLN A 37 -17.50 23.25 -6.83
C GLN A 37 -16.12 22.83 -7.34
N LYS A 38 -15.08 23.57 -6.95
CA LYS A 38 -13.68 23.25 -7.24
C LYS A 38 -12.94 22.87 -5.97
N ARG A 39 -12.05 21.88 -6.05
CA ARG A 39 -11.12 21.51 -4.98
C ARG A 39 -9.72 21.33 -5.53
N ALA A 40 -8.72 21.58 -4.68
CA ALA A 40 -7.36 21.14 -4.95
C ALA A 40 -7.29 19.60 -4.96
N CYS A 41 -6.40 19.06 -5.77
CA CYS A 41 -6.13 17.63 -5.88
C CYS A 41 -4.67 17.40 -6.30
N GLY A 42 -4.18 16.17 -6.17
CA GLY A 42 -2.75 15.87 -6.35
C GLY A 42 -1.94 16.17 -5.09
N SER A 43 -0.62 16.06 -5.21
CA SER A 43 0.38 16.28 -4.15
C SER A 43 1.37 17.34 -4.60
N ASP A 44 2.08 17.96 -3.66
CA ASP A 44 3.23 18.85 -3.87
C ASP A 44 4.55 18.19 -3.41
N ILE A 45 4.54 16.87 -3.31
CA ILE A 45 5.70 16.04 -2.95
C ILE A 45 6.47 15.66 -4.21
N GLY A 46 7.80 15.71 -4.14
CA GLY A 46 8.67 15.29 -5.23
C GLY A 46 8.46 16.05 -6.53
N ILE A 47 8.27 15.32 -7.62
CA ILE A 47 7.96 15.90 -8.92
C ILE A 47 6.49 16.32 -9.07
N CYS A 48 5.61 15.94 -8.14
CA CYS A 48 4.18 16.17 -8.26
C CYS A 48 3.78 17.62 -8.04
N GLU A 49 2.67 18.01 -8.66
CA GLU A 49 2.09 19.34 -8.51
C GLU A 49 0.58 19.25 -8.32
N HIS A 50 0.04 20.18 -7.53
CA HIS A 50 -1.39 20.31 -7.35
C HIS A 50 -2.11 20.73 -8.63
N GLY A 51 -3.29 20.16 -8.81
CA GLY A 51 -4.26 20.57 -9.81
C GLY A 51 -5.60 20.94 -9.18
N MET A 52 -6.59 21.12 -10.05
CA MET A 52 -7.96 21.40 -9.66
C MET A 52 -8.91 20.33 -10.21
N SER A 53 -9.76 19.81 -9.32
CA SER A 53 -10.88 18.95 -9.67
C SER A 53 -12.17 19.75 -9.55
N GLU A 54 -13.08 19.54 -10.50
CA GLU A 54 -14.40 20.16 -10.55
C GLU A 54 -15.47 19.11 -10.29
N CYS A 55 -16.48 19.47 -9.52
CA CYS A 55 -17.62 18.61 -9.28
C CYS A 55 -18.55 18.60 -10.49
N ILE A 56 -18.74 17.41 -11.07
CA ILE A 56 -19.59 17.17 -12.23
C ILE A 56 -20.54 16.01 -11.91
N ASN A 57 -21.84 16.24 -12.00
CA ASN A 57 -22.89 15.28 -11.64
C ASN A 57 -22.74 14.75 -10.19
N GLY A 58 -22.41 15.64 -9.26
CA GLY A 58 -22.26 15.30 -7.83
C GLY A 58 -21.02 14.45 -7.50
N LYS A 59 -20.09 14.26 -8.45
CA LYS A 59 -18.83 13.55 -8.26
C LYS A 59 -17.65 14.42 -8.67
N TRP A 60 -16.52 14.24 -8.01
CA TRP A 60 -15.28 14.91 -8.38
C TRP A 60 -14.76 14.39 -9.70
N GLY A 61 -14.61 15.29 -10.68
CA GLY A 61 -14.04 15.02 -11.98
C GLY A 61 -12.52 14.82 -11.95
N PRO A 62 -11.89 14.62 -13.12
CA PRO A 62 -10.45 14.44 -13.20
C PRO A 62 -9.70 15.65 -12.64
N CYS A 63 -8.59 15.39 -11.97
CA CYS A 63 -7.67 16.44 -11.52
C CYS A 63 -6.97 17.05 -12.73
N LYS A 64 -7.29 18.30 -13.06
CA LYS A 64 -6.71 19.04 -14.19
C LYS A 64 -5.57 19.92 -13.71
N GLY A 65 -4.48 19.96 -14.48
CA GLY A 65 -3.30 20.78 -14.16
C GLY A 65 -2.37 20.19 -13.09
N ALA A 66 -2.68 19.01 -12.55
CA ALA A 66 -1.77 18.32 -11.66
C ALA A 66 -0.69 17.59 -12.45
N LYS A 67 0.54 17.62 -11.92
CA LYS A 67 1.58 16.67 -12.28
C LYS A 67 1.44 15.46 -11.37
N LYS A 68 1.22 14.30 -12.00
CA LYS A 68 0.95 13.03 -11.31
C LYS A 68 2.25 12.23 -11.16
N PRO A 69 2.27 11.25 -10.23
CA PRO A 69 3.33 10.25 -10.16
C PRO A 69 3.61 9.60 -11.51
N ASP A 70 4.86 9.22 -11.77
CA ASP A 70 5.19 8.42 -12.95
C ASP A 70 4.41 7.09 -12.89
N PRO A 71 3.70 6.71 -13.96
CA PRO A 71 2.91 5.47 -13.97
C PRO A 71 3.75 4.19 -13.81
N ARG A 72 5.07 4.27 -13.95
CA ARG A 72 6.01 3.15 -13.76
C ARG A 72 6.52 3.06 -12.32
N GLY A 73 6.13 4.00 -11.45
CA GLY A 73 6.73 4.18 -10.13
C GLY A 73 8.05 4.92 -10.24
N GLU A 74 8.88 4.77 -9.21
CA GLU A 74 10.14 5.49 -9.10
C GLU A 74 11.11 5.25 -10.27
N VAL A 75 11.68 6.33 -10.81
CA VAL A 75 12.73 6.25 -11.82
C VAL A 75 14.10 6.37 -11.16
N CYS A 76 14.77 5.24 -11.05
CA CYS A 76 16.05 5.15 -10.38
C CYS A 76 17.20 5.95 -11.02
N GLY A 77 17.88 6.74 -10.20
CA GLY A 77 19.14 7.41 -10.52
C GLY A 77 18.97 8.70 -11.29
N ASP A 78 17.77 9.27 -11.30
CA ASP A 78 17.51 10.59 -11.88
C ASP A 78 17.53 11.71 -10.82
N GLY A 79 17.61 11.35 -9.52
CA GLY A 79 17.67 12.29 -8.41
C GLY A 79 16.33 12.97 -8.10
N LEU A 80 15.22 12.40 -8.56
CA LEU A 80 13.88 12.93 -8.42
C LEU A 80 12.95 11.90 -7.78
N ASP A 81 12.13 12.34 -6.85
CA ASP A 81 10.99 11.57 -6.32
C ASP A 81 9.87 11.54 -7.37
N ASN A 82 9.82 10.46 -8.14
CA ASN A 82 8.95 10.30 -9.30
C ASN A 82 7.60 9.70 -8.95
N ASP A 83 7.49 8.97 -7.84
CA ASP A 83 6.24 8.40 -7.38
C ASP A 83 5.49 9.25 -6.33
N CYS A 84 6.15 10.31 -5.87
CA CYS A 84 5.66 11.36 -4.98
C CYS A 84 5.31 10.86 -3.57
N ASP A 85 6.08 9.91 -3.05
CA ASP A 85 5.93 9.37 -1.70
C ASP A 85 6.77 10.09 -0.62
N GLY A 86 7.71 10.94 -1.06
CA GLY A 86 8.56 11.77 -0.21
C GLY A 86 9.98 11.24 -0.02
N GLU A 87 10.31 10.09 -0.60
CA GLU A 87 11.68 9.59 -0.73
C GLU A 87 12.20 9.88 -2.15
N ILE A 88 13.53 9.93 -2.31
CA ILE A 88 14.17 10.17 -3.61
C ILE A 88 15.00 8.94 -3.93
N ASP A 89 14.87 8.42 -5.16
CA ASP A 89 15.62 7.27 -5.65
C ASP A 89 15.49 6.04 -4.72
N GLU A 90 14.30 5.78 -4.17
CA GLU A 90 13.93 4.61 -3.35
C GLU A 90 13.76 3.35 -4.20
N CYS A 91 14.82 3.07 -4.94
CA CYS A 91 15.11 1.84 -5.63
C CYS A 91 15.26 0.74 -4.60
N THR A 92 14.15 0.29 -4.04
CA THR A 92 14.10 -0.88 -3.18
C THR A 92 14.41 -2.05 -4.10
N ASP A 93 15.70 -2.31 -4.24
CA ASP A 93 16.24 -3.16 -5.27
C ASP A 93 15.43 -4.44 -5.30
N MET A 94 14.86 -4.78 -6.45
CA MET A 94 14.33 -6.11 -6.72
C MET A 94 15.37 -7.22 -6.39
N LEU A 95 16.65 -6.83 -6.26
CA LEU A 95 17.77 -7.66 -5.83
C LEU A 95 17.90 -7.84 -4.31
N SER A 96 17.23 -7.05 -3.47
CA SER A 96 17.22 -7.23 -2.01
C SER A 96 16.50 -8.53 -1.60
N PHE A 97 15.43 -8.91 -2.33
CA PHE A 97 14.83 -10.24 -2.16
C PHE A 97 15.73 -11.35 -2.71
N VAL A 98 16.38 -11.15 -3.86
CA VAL A 98 17.31 -12.16 -4.42
C VAL A 98 18.51 -12.38 -3.49
N GLY A 99 19.02 -11.32 -2.84
CA GLY A 99 20.08 -11.41 -1.83
C GLY A 99 19.68 -12.23 -0.61
N ILE A 100 18.46 -12.05 -0.09
CA ILE A 100 17.94 -12.86 1.03
C ILE A 100 17.68 -14.31 0.58
N PHE A 101 17.23 -14.55 -0.65
CA PHE A 101 17.05 -15.91 -1.18
C PHE A 101 18.38 -16.63 -1.47
N LEU A 102 19.43 -15.92 -1.90
CA LEU A 102 20.75 -16.52 -2.13
C LEU A 102 21.53 -16.76 -0.83
N ILE A 103 21.32 -15.95 0.20
CA ILE A 103 22.05 -16.06 1.47
C ILE A 103 21.25 -16.89 2.52
N GLY A 104 19.91 -16.87 2.47
CA GLY A 104 19.03 -17.58 3.41
C GLY A 104 18.11 -18.64 2.80
N GLY A 105 17.70 -18.47 1.53
CA GLY A 105 16.74 -19.37 0.88
C GLY A 105 17.27 -20.80 0.66
N GLY A 106 18.56 -20.96 0.36
CA GLY A 106 19.19 -22.28 0.23
C GLY A 106 19.20 -23.06 1.55
N VAL A 107 19.50 -22.40 2.67
CA VAL A 107 19.52 -23.04 4.00
C VAL A 107 18.11 -23.39 4.46
N VAL A 108 17.13 -22.49 4.26
CA VAL A 108 15.72 -22.76 4.61
C VAL A 108 15.15 -23.92 3.80
N LEU A 109 15.45 -24.00 2.50
CA LEU A 109 14.96 -25.06 1.63
C LEU A 109 15.66 -26.41 1.91
N LEU A 110 16.95 -26.40 2.28
CA LEU A 110 17.68 -27.59 2.73
C LEU A 110 17.19 -28.11 4.09
N ILE A 111 16.88 -27.21 5.03
CA ILE A 111 16.29 -27.60 6.32
C ILE A 111 14.90 -28.18 6.09
N PHE A 112 14.07 -27.56 5.25
CA PHE A 112 12.73 -28.07 4.93
C PHE A 112 12.79 -29.43 4.22
N ALA A 113 13.67 -29.59 3.23
CA ALA A 113 13.88 -30.86 2.55
C ALA A 113 14.41 -31.96 3.49
N PHE A 114 15.34 -31.62 4.38
CA PHE A 114 15.84 -32.55 5.40
C PHE A 114 14.73 -32.97 6.37
N VAL A 115 13.89 -32.03 6.80
CA VAL A 115 12.73 -32.31 7.65
C VAL A 115 11.74 -33.22 6.92
N LEU A 116 11.38 -32.94 5.67
CA LEU A 116 10.47 -33.79 4.88
C LEU A 116 11.03 -35.20 4.64
N SER A 117 12.34 -35.32 4.40
CA SER A 117 12.99 -36.63 4.24
C SER A 117 12.93 -37.49 5.51
N ARG A 118 12.78 -36.87 6.69
CA ARG A 118 12.60 -37.57 7.97
C ARG A 118 11.15 -37.90 8.29
N PHE A 119 10.20 -37.19 7.66
CA PHE A 119 8.76 -37.45 7.80
C PHE A 119 8.19 -38.36 6.70
N GLY A 120 9.01 -38.81 5.76
CA GLY A 120 8.65 -39.88 4.81
C GLY A 120 7.70 -39.45 3.69
N TYR A 121 7.88 -38.23 3.16
CA TYR A 121 7.29 -37.81 1.90
C TYR A 121 8.21 -38.09 0.72
#